data_AF-A0A100WXV4-F1
#
_entry.id   AF-A0A100WXV4-F1
#
_cell.length_a   1.000
_cell.length_b   1.000
_cell.length_c   1.000
_cell.angle_alpha   90.00
_cell.angle_beta   90.00
_cell.angle_gamma   90.00
#
_symmetry.space_group_name_H-M   'P 1'
#
loop_
_entity.id
_entity.type
_entity.pdbx_description
1 polymer ?
#
loop_
_entity_poly.entity_id
_entity_poly.type
_entity_poly.pdbx_seq_one_letter_code
_entity_poly.pdbx_strand_id
1 'polypeptide(L)' 'MPDLVGRYWFDVAPELMDAGWRGTMIKGPDIAASPADFNRVLTQNPPAGSALSPDAAITLQFGS' A
#
# COMPACT_ATOMS: atom_id res chain seq x y z
N MET A 1 2.47 -1.90 -10.21
CA MET A 1 1.81 -1.57 -8.93
C MET A 1 0.59 -2.45 -8.77
N PRO A 2 0.61 -3.43 -7.85
CA PRO A 2 -0.57 -4.26 -7.56
C PRO A 2 -1.67 -3.45 -6.87
N ASP A 3 -2.87 -4.02 -6.81
CA ASP A 3 -3.96 -3.51 -5.97
C ASP A 3 -3.73 -3.96 -4.52
N LEU A 4 -3.59 -2.97 -3.64
CA LEU A 4 -3.32 -3.11 -2.21
C LEU A 4 -4.53 -2.73 -1.36
N VAL A 5 -5.55 -2.11 -1.95
CA VAL A 5 -6.72 -1.62 -1.22
C VAL A 5 -7.45 -2.78 -0.55
N GLY A 6 -7.83 -2.58 0.71
CA GLY A 6 -8.46 -3.59 1.55
C GLY A 6 -7.50 -4.65 2.11
N ARG A 7 -6.20 -4.57 1.84
CA ARG A 7 -5.19 -5.52 2.37
C ARG A 7 -4.41 -4.91 3.52
N TYR A 8 -3.82 -5.77 4.37
CA TYR A 8 -2.88 -5.31 5.39
C TYR A 8 -1.50 -5.10 4.78
N TRP A 9 -0.80 -4.04 5.22
CA TRP A 9 0.57 -3.78 4.77
C TRP A 9 1.51 -4.97 5.01
N PHE A 10 1.36 -5.63 6.17
CA PHE A 10 2.22 -6.75 6.57
C PHE A 10 2.11 -7.95 5.61
N ASP A 11 0.95 -8.15 4.98
CA ASP A 11 0.74 -9.24 4.03
C ASP A 11 1.27 -8.89 2.64
N VAL A 12 1.17 -7.62 2.22
CA VAL A 12 1.51 -7.19 0.85
C VAL A 12 2.96 -6.75 0.67
N ALA A 13 3.62 -6.28 1.73
CA ALA A 13 5.01 -5.85 1.64
C ALA A 13 5.95 -6.98 1.19
N PRO A 14 5.82 -8.24 1.68
CA PRO A 14 6.58 -9.38 1.15
C PRO A 14 6.33 -9.61 -0.34
N GLU A 15 5.08 -9.55 -0.81
CA GLU A 15 4.75 -9.75 -2.23
C GLU A 15 5.39 -8.69 -3.13
N LEU A 16 5.39 -7.43 -2.70
CA LEU A 16 6.09 -6.36 -3.41
C LEU A 16 7.60 -6.63 -3.45
N MET A 17 8.17 -7.10 -2.34
CA MET A 17 9.58 -7.45 -2.28
C MET A 17 9.93 -8.65 -3.17
N ASP A 18 9.10 -9.69 -3.23
CA ASP A 18 9.31 -10.84 -4.10
C ASP A 18 9.17 -10.46 -5.58
N ALA A 19 8.30 -9.49 -5.90
CA ALA A 19 8.18 -8.89 -7.23
C ALA A 19 9.35 -7.95 -7.62
N GLY A 20 10.33 -7.75 -6.73
CA GLY A 20 11.55 -6.96 -6.99
C GLY A 20 11.48 -5.49 -6.57
N TRP A 21 10.40 -5.06 -5.92
CA TRP A 21 10.32 -3.71 -5.36
C TRP A 21 11.15 -3.57 -4.07
N ARG A 22 11.99 -2.56 -4.02
CA ARG A 22 12.91 -2.18 -2.93
C ARG A 22 12.82 -0.68 -2.61
N GLY A 23 11.76 -0.02 -3.06
CA GLY A 23 11.52 1.40 -2.83
C GLY A 23 11.09 1.71 -1.40
N THR A 24 10.58 2.93 -1.20
CA THR A 24 10.15 3.40 0.12
C THR A 24 8.62 3.42 0.21
N MET A 25 8.08 2.86 1.31
CA MET A 25 6.68 3.07 1.67
C MET A 25 6.55 4.36 2.48
N ILE A 26 5.72 5.28 2.00
CA ILE A 26 5.37 6.53 2.66
C ILE A 26 3.99 6.34 3.27
N LYS A 27 3.91 6.35 4.60
CA LYS A 27 2.63 6.34 5.31
C LYS A 27 2.04 7.77 5.31
N GLY A 28 0.90 7.94 4.66
CA GLY A 28 0.10 9.17 4.75
C GLY A 28 -0.75 9.21 6.02
N PRO A 29 -1.58 10.26 6.21
CA PRO A 29 -2.48 10.34 7.35
C PRO A 29 -3.52 9.22 7.28
N ASP A 30 -3.84 8.65 8.43
CA ASP A 30 -4.89 7.63 8.53
C ASP A 30 -6.26 8.25 8.23
N ILE A 31 -7.17 7.44 7.71
CA ILE A 31 -8.51 7.82 7.28
C ILE A 31 -9.49 7.19 8.26
N ALA A 32 -10.41 8.00 8.79
CA ALA A 32 -11.48 7.49 9.65
C ALA A 32 -12.31 6.45 8.89
N ALA A 33 -12.39 5.23 9.43
CA ALA A 33 -12.98 4.11 8.73
C ALA A 33 -13.85 3.24 9.64
N SER A 34 -14.52 2.26 9.03
CA SER A 34 -15.23 1.25 9.80
C SER A 34 -14.23 0.33 10.53
N PRO A 35 -14.63 -0.34 11.62
CA PRO A 35 -13.77 -1.34 12.28
C PRO A 35 -13.29 -2.46 11.35
N ALA A 36 -14.00 -2.75 10.25
CA ALA A 36 -13.60 -3.75 9.27
C ALA A 36 -12.34 -3.33 8.48
N ASP A 37 -12.07 -2.03 8.41
CA ASP A 37 -10.99 -1.40 7.65
C ASP A 37 -9.79 -0.98 8.51
N PHE A 38 -9.85 -1.26 9.82
CA PHE A 38 -8.77 -0.94 10.74
C PHE A 38 -7.44 -1.55 10.27
N ASN A 39 -6.41 -0.71 10.13
CA ASN A 39 -5.08 -1.06 9.61
C ASN A 39 -5.04 -1.61 8.17
N ARG A 40 -6.15 -1.57 7.42
CA ARG A 40 -6.16 -1.92 5.99
C ARG A 40 -5.81 -0.70 5.16
N VAL A 41 -5.15 -0.92 4.03
CA VAL A 41 -4.91 0.12 3.03
C VAL A 41 -6.25 0.59 2.46
N LEU A 42 -6.54 1.87 2.56
CA LEU A 42 -7.74 2.48 1.95
C LEU A 42 -7.43 3.23 0.67
N THR A 43 -6.21 3.75 0.55
CA THR A 43 -5.75 4.42 -0.67
C THR A 43 -4.31 4.06 -0.96
N GLN A 44 -3.99 3.98 -2.24
CA GLN A 44 -2.63 3.81 -2.72
C GLN A 44 -2.29 4.82 -3.81
N ASN A 45 -1.02 5.21 -3.86
CA ASN A 45 -0.44 5.96 -4.95
C ASN A 45 0.99 5.43 -5.20
N PRO A 46 1.37 5.01 -6.42
CA PRO A 46 0.59 5.01 -7.67
C PRO A 46 -0.68 4.13 -7.64
N PRO A 47 -1.67 4.40 -8.51
CA PRO A 47 -2.87 3.57 -8.61
C PRO A 47 -2.54 2.16 -9.12
N ALA A 48 -3.42 1.19 -8.84
CA ALA A 48 -3.28 -0.18 -9.31
C ALA A 48 -3.11 -0.24 -10.84
N GLY A 49 -2.25 -1.14 -11.32
CA GLY A 49 -1.90 -1.28 -12.74
C GLY A 49 -0.82 -0.30 -13.22
N SER A 50 -0.42 0.70 -12.42
CA SER A 50 0.68 1.59 -12.79
C SER A 50 2.01 0.84 -12.94
N ALA A 51 2.86 1.30 -13.84
CA ALA A 51 4.26 0.88 -13.86
C ALA A 51 4.92 1.29 -12.54
N LEU A 52 5.64 0.35 -11.92
CA LEU A 52 6.34 0.56 -10.66
C LEU A 52 7.82 0.22 -10.86
N SER A 53 8.68 1.22 -10.79
CA SER A 53 10.13 1.00 -10.80
C SER A 53 10.56 0.27 -9.52
N PRO A 54 11.65 -0.51 -9.55
CA PRO A 54 12.14 -1.23 -8.36
C PRO A 54 12.36 -0.34 -7.14
N ASP A 55 12.73 0.93 -7.32
CA ASP A 55 13.03 1.92 -6.28
C ASP A 55 11.90 2.94 -6.03
N ALA A 56 10.75 2.79 -6.72
CA ALA A 56 9.68 3.77 -6.67
C ALA A 56 9.10 3.96 -5.26
N ALA A 57 8.78 5.20 -4.90
CA ALA A 57 8.03 5.48 -3.68
C ALA A 57 6.55 5.11 -3.84
N ILE A 58 5.97 4.48 -2.81
CA ILE A 58 4.55 4.16 -2.73
C ILE A 58 3.97 4.88 -1.52
N THR A 59 2.93 5.68 -1.72
CA THR A 59 2.18 6.32 -0.63
C THR A 59 0.94 5.50 -0.31
N LEU A 60 0.76 5.14 0.97
CA LEU A 60 -0.39 4.39 1.47
C LEU A 60 -1.07 5.15 2.61
N GLN A 61 -2.39 5.08 2.67
CA GLN A 61 -3.17 5.54 3.83
C GLN A 61 -4.01 4.39 4.35
N PHE A 62 -4.21 4.36 5.66
CA PHE A 62 -4.81 3.23 6.37
C PHE A 62 -6.08 3.65 7.11
N GLY A 63 -6.97 2.69 7.35
CA GLY A 63 -8.12 2.91 8.22
C GLY A 63 -7.72 3.01 9.70
N SER A 64 -8.20 4.06 10.38
CA SER A 64 -8.15 4.22 11.84
C SER A 64 -9.47 3.92 12.51
#